data_AF-A0A3D1TQ80-F1
#
_entry.id   AF-A0A3D1TQ80-F1
#
_cell.length_a   1.000
_cell.length_b   1.000
_cell.length_c   1.000
_cell.angle_alpha   90.00
_cell.angle_beta   90.00
_cell.angle_gamma   90.00
#
_symmetry.space_group_name_H-M   'P 1'
#
loop_
_entity.id
_entity.type
_entity.pdbx_description
1 polymer ?
#
loop_
_entity_poly.entity_id
_entity_poly.type
_entity_poly.pdbx_seq_one_letter_code
_entity_poly.pdbx_strand_id
1 'polypeptide(L)' 'MSELKPSPLTGAETPRASLASVETRARVTAEPRTLAGGVQPVVRIECASVELGGRTIWENVNLEVDPGEFIAV' A
#
# COMPACT_ATOMS: atom_id res chain seq x y z
N MET A 1 53.78 20.22 -21.76
CA MET A 1 53.09 19.94 -20.49
C MET A 1 52.21 21.13 -20.18
N SER A 2 50.89 20.93 -20.15
CA SER A 2 49.91 21.59 -19.29
C SER A 2 48.54 21.32 -19.90
N GLU A 3 47.86 20.36 -19.30
CA GLU A 3 46.57 19.80 -19.70
C GLU A 3 45.45 20.83 -19.42
N LEU A 4 44.61 21.11 -20.42
CA LEU A 4 43.34 21.81 -20.23
C LEU A 4 42.37 20.86 -19.53
N LYS A 5 42.25 21.04 -18.21
CA LYS A 5 41.34 20.32 -17.33
C LYS A 5 39.88 20.67 -17.68
N PRO A 6 39.03 19.72 -18.10
CA PRO A 6 37.61 19.98 -18.23
C PRO A 6 36.96 20.10 -16.84
N SER A 7 36.12 21.12 -16.66
CA SER A 7 35.34 21.33 -15.44
C SER A 7 33.94 20.70 -15.61
N PRO A 8 33.55 19.71 -14.80
CA PRO A 8 32.16 19.32 -14.66
C PRO A 8 31.64 19.78 -13.30
N LEU A 9 30.80 20.78 -13.27
CA LEU A 9 29.92 21.06 -12.13
C LEU A 9 28.50 21.23 -12.64
N THR A 10 27.94 20.09 -13.08
CA THR A 10 26.49 19.88 -13.15
C THR A 10 25.98 19.82 -11.71
N GLY A 11 25.38 20.92 -11.27
CA GLY A 11 24.82 21.06 -9.93
C GLY A 11 23.69 22.08 -9.93
N ALA A 12 22.70 21.90 -10.82
CA ALA A 12 21.42 22.59 -10.68
C ALA A 12 20.61 21.82 -9.63
N GLU A 13 20.79 22.21 -8.37
CA GLU A 13 20.06 21.71 -7.22
C GLU A 13 18.58 22.08 -7.37
N THR A 14 17.73 21.08 -7.61
CA THR A 14 16.27 21.22 -7.61
C THR A 14 15.81 21.66 -6.22
N PRO A 15 15.06 22.76 -6.07
CA PRO A 15 14.46 23.10 -4.79
C PRO A 15 13.48 21.98 -4.39
N ARG A 16 13.79 21.29 -3.29
CA ARG A 16 12.89 20.35 -2.60
C ARG A 16 11.58 21.08 -2.32
N ALA A 17 10.50 20.66 -2.98
CA ALA A 17 9.16 21.09 -2.63
C ALA A 17 8.89 20.73 -1.17
N SER A 18 8.79 21.77 -0.34
CA SER A 18 8.43 21.70 1.06
C SER A 18 6.97 21.26 1.16
N LEU A 19 6.73 19.99 1.47
CA LEU A 19 5.41 19.48 1.84
C LEU A 19 5.07 19.97 3.25
N ALA A 20 4.65 21.23 3.35
CA ALA A 20 4.17 21.79 4.59
C ALA A 20 2.70 21.38 4.82
N SER A 21 2.46 20.95 6.06
CA SER A 21 1.17 20.82 6.74
C SER A 21 0.30 19.62 6.39
N VAL A 22 0.60 18.55 7.14
CA VAL A 22 -0.36 17.57 7.64
C VAL A 22 -1.51 18.29 8.35
N GLU A 23 -2.74 18.11 7.88
CA GLU A 23 -3.94 18.39 8.67
C GLU A 23 -4.63 17.08 9.05
N THR A 24 -4.84 16.92 10.34
CA THR A 24 -5.10 15.66 11.02
C THR A 24 -6.54 15.61 11.53
N ARG A 25 -7.18 14.44 11.30
CA ARG A 25 -8.34 13.82 11.99
C ARG A 25 -9.75 14.28 11.61
N ALA A 26 -10.35 13.52 10.70
CA ALA A 26 -11.75 13.14 10.86
C ALA A 26 -11.83 12.03 11.94
N ARG A 27 -12.46 12.32 13.09
CA ARG A 27 -12.89 11.26 14.01
C ARG A 27 -14.14 10.63 13.41
N VAL A 28 -13.98 9.53 12.71
CA VAL A 28 -15.11 8.68 12.32
C VAL A 28 -15.42 7.80 13.53
N THR A 29 -16.39 8.20 14.35
CA THR A 29 -17.08 7.25 15.24
C THR A 29 -18.03 6.46 14.36
N ALA A 30 -17.52 5.38 13.76
CA ALA A 30 -18.37 4.39 13.11
C ALA A 30 -19.10 3.63 14.22
N GLU A 31 -20.39 3.94 14.41
CA GLU A 31 -21.25 3.05 15.17
C GLU A 31 -21.43 1.77 14.34
N PRO A 32 -21.14 0.57 14.88
CA PRO A 32 -21.33 -0.67 14.15
C PRO A 32 -22.82 -0.87 13.92
N ARG A 33 -23.28 -0.54 12.72
CA ARG A 33 -24.62 -0.91 12.27
C ARG A 33 -24.58 -2.34 11.77
N THR A 34 -24.91 -3.27 12.66
CA THR A 34 -25.13 -4.68 12.28
C THR A 34 -26.41 -4.75 11.45
N LEU A 35 -26.27 -4.84 10.12
CA LEU A 35 -27.39 -5.17 9.25
C LEU A 35 -27.71 -6.65 9.45
N ALA A 36 -28.88 -6.92 10.03
CA ALA A 36 -29.41 -8.27 10.20
C ALA A 36 -29.88 -8.83 8.84
N GLY A 37 -28.94 -9.31 8.06
CA GLY A 37 -29.12 -10.13 6.87
C GLY A 37 -27.87 -10.98 6.75
N GLY A 38 -28.02 -12.30 6.50
CA GLY A 38 -26.93 -13.27 6.49
C GLY A 38 -25.68 -12.67 5.85
N VAL A 39 -24.66 -12.47 6.67
CA VAL A 39 -23.56 -11.56 6.36
C VAL A 39 -22.71 -12.24 5.28
N GLN A 40 -22.82 -11.77 4.05
CA GLN A 40 -21.96 -12.25 2.97
C GLN A 40 -20.57 -11.62 3.15
N PRO A 41 -19.48 -12.41 3.11
CA PRO A 41 -18.13 -11.87 3.26
C PRO A 41 -17.84 -10.81 2.18
N VAL A 42 -17.17 -9.73 2.58
CA VAL A 42 -16.75 -8.65 1.66
C VAL A 42 -15.52 -9.01 0.86
N VAL A 43 -14.69 -9.91 1.40
CA VAL A 43 -13.55 -10.49 0.68
C VAL A 43 -13.66 -12.00 0.81
N ARG A 44 -13.55 -12.70 -0.31
CA ARG A 44 -13.53 -14.15 -0.37
C ARG A 44 -12.47 -14.59 -1.37
N ILE A 45 -11.48 -15.31 -0.86
CA ILE A 45 -10.38 -15.90 -1.63
C ILE A 45 -10.49 -17.41 -1.41
N GLU A 46 -10.55 -18.18 -2.48
CA GLU A 46 -10.62 -19.64 -2.43
C GLU A 46 -9.51 -20.23 -3.29
N CYS A 47 -8.78 -21.20 -2.73
CA CYS A 47 -7.72 -21.96 -3.41
C CYS A 47 -6.73 -21.07 -4.18
N ALA A 48 -6.43 -19.87 -3.71
CA ALA A 48 -5.61 -18.92 -4.45
C ALA A 48 -4.14 -19.30 -4.44
N SER A 49 -3.48 -19.07 -5.57
CA SER A 49 -2.04 -19.20 -5.72
C SER A 49 -1.44 -17.95 -6.37
N VAL A 50 -0.19 -17.65 -6.03
CA VAL A 50 0.60 -16.56 -6.60
C VAL A 50 1.97 -17.10 -6.94
N GLU A 51 2.40 -16.85 -8.18
CA GLU A 51 3.74 -17.16 -8.66
C GLU A 51 4.47 -15.88 -9.07
N LEU A 52 5.75 -15.82 -8.72
CA LEU A 52 6.64 -14.72 -9.12
C LEU A 52 7.94 -15.31 -9.66
N GLY A 53 8.21 -15.08 -10.95
CA GLY A 53 9.43 -15.57 -11.59
C GLY A 53 9.52 -17.10 -11.66
N GLY A 54 8.39 -17.79 -11.84
CA GLY A 54 8.33 -19.25 -11.85
C GLY A 54 8.48 -19.91 -10.48
N ARG A 55 8.47 -19.11 -9.41
CA ARG A 55 8.45 -19.60 -8.03
C ARG A 55 7.09 -19.32 -7.39
N THR A 56 6.48 -20.36 -6.85
CA THR A 56 5.26 -20.24 -6.03
C THR A 56 5.58 -19.50 -4.74
N ILE A 57 4.86 -18.41 -4.49
CA ILE A 57 4.98 -17.58 -3.28
C ILE A 57 3.91 -17.99 -2.27
N TRP A 58 2.67 -18.18 -2.76
CA TRP A 58 1.56 -18.72 -1.98
C TRP A 58 0.78 -19.71 -2.84
N GLU A 59 0.18 -20.71 -2.20
CA GLU A 59 -0.70 -21.68 -2.85
C GLU A 59 -1.80 -22.12 -1.90
N ASN A 60 -2.94 -22.50 -2.47
CA ASN A 60 -4.11 -22.99 -1.75
C ASN A 60 -4.57 -22.07 -0.60
N VAL A 61 -4.46 -20.75 -0.79
CA VAL A 61 -4.88 -19.76 0.20
C VAL A 61 -6.40 -19.62 0.17
N ASN A 62 -7.00 -19.77 1.35
CA ASN A 62 -8.41 -19.54 1.59
C ASN A 62 -8.54 -18.43 2.64
N LEU A 63 -9.24 -17.35 2.30
CA LEU A 63 -9.44 -16.20 3.18
C LEU A 63 -10.87 -15.68 3.01
N GLU A 64 -11.56 -15.50 4.13
CA GLU A 64 -12.84 -14.80 4.17
C GLU A 64 -12.69 -13.62 5.12
N VAL A 65 -13.27 -12.48 4.73
CA VAL A 65 -13.31 -11.27 5.57
C VAL A 65 -14.74 -10.80 5.63
N ASP A 66 -15.28 -10.74 6.84
CA ASP A 66 -16.63 -10.27 7.08
C ASP A 66 -16.70 -8.73 7.07
N PRO A 67 -17.86 -8.13 6.74
CA PRO A 67 -18.09 -6.70 6.91
C PRO A 67 -17.75 -6.22 8.33
N GLY A 68 -16.81 -5.28 8.41
CA GLY A 68 -16.37 -4.70 9.69
C GLY A 68 -15.26 -5.48 10.40
N GLU A 69 -14.85 -6.62 9.86
CA GLU A 69 -13.69 -7.36 10.34
C GLU A 69 -12.38 -6.63 9.95
N PHE A 70 -11.42 -6.61 10.86
CA PHE A 70 -10.10 -6.02 10.65
C PHE A 70 -9.05 -7.13 10.62
N ILE A 71 -8.34 -7.26 9.50
CA ILE A 71 -7.27 -8.23 9.34
C ILE A 71 -5.92 -7.51 9.22
N ALA A 72 -4.94 -7.99 9.98
CA ALA A 72 -3.54 -7.64 9.81
C ALA A 72 -2.90 -8.64 8.83
N VAL A 73 -2.33 -8.12 7.74
CA VAL A 73 -1.65 -8.89 6.69
C VAL A 73 -0.15 -8.67 6.79
#